data_AF-A0A811QPK6-F1
#
_entry.id   AF-A0A811QPK6-F1
#
_cell.length_a   1.000
_cell.length_b   1.000
_cell.length_c   1.000
_cell.angle_alpha   90.00
_cell.angle_beta   90.00
_cell.angle_gamma   90.00
#
_symmetry.space_group_name_H-M   'P 1'
#
loop_
_entity.id
_entity.type
_entity.pdbx_description
1 polymer ?
#
loop_
_entity_poly.entity_id
_entity_poly.type
_entity_poly.pdbx_seq_one_letter_code
_entity_poly.pdbx_strand_id
1 'polypeptide(L)'
;MAGGEGEVWEVLRLDRLVKFQYGRARADLPVESHDTYEVKKGEMVFGYRPLAIRDARVFRPTAGEFVGDRFVGEEGRKLLWYVVQQQGDRHDER
;
A
#
# COMPACT_ATOMS: atom_id res chain seq x y z
N MET A 1 -18.57 3.42 -3.05
CA MET A 1 -18.43 2.98 -4.46
C MET A 1 -19.53 1.98 -4.72
N ALA A 2 -19.96 1.81 -5.97
CA ALA A 2 -20.92 0.74 -6.32
C ALA A 2 -20.21 -0.63 -6.29
N GLY A 3 -20.99 -1.72 -6.28
CA GLY A 3 -20.45 -3.09 -6.15
C GLY A 3 -19.36 -3.43 -7.18
N GLY A 4 -19.59 -3.13 -8.46
CA GLY A 4 -18.62 -3.43 -9.53
C GLY A 4 -17.33 -2.61 -9.49
N GLU A 5 -17.34 -1.42 -8.87
CA GLU A 5 -16.12 -0.63 -8.70
C GLU A 5 -15.23 -1.21 -7.59
N GLY A 6 -15.82 -1.77 -6.53
CA GLY A 6 -15.09 -2.38 -5.42
C GLY A 6 -14.24 -3.57 -5.86
N GLU A 7 -14.77 -4.40 -6.76
CA GLU A 7 -14.10 -5.57 -7.30
C GLU A 7 -12.82 -5.19 -8.06
N VAL A 8 -12.88 -4.13 -8.89
CA VAL A 8 -11.71 -3.62 -9.63
C VAL A 8 -10.58 -3.22 -8.69
N TRP A 9 -10.91 -2.49 -7.62
CA TRP A 9 -9.92 -2.08 -6.62
C TRP A 9 -9.35 -3.26 -5.83
N GLU A 10 -10.14 -4.29 -5.59
CA GLU A 10 -9.68 -5.50 -4.90
C GLU A 10 -8.74 -6.35 -5.76
N VAL A 11 -9.01 -6.46 -7.07
CA VAL A 11 -8.06 -7.07 -8.02
C VAL A 11 -6.75 -6.27 -8.06
N LEU A 12 -6.83 -4.94 -8.20
CA LEU A 12 -5.65 -4.08 -8.21
C LEU A 12 -4.83 -4.15 -6.92
N ARG A 13 -5.49 -4.38 -5.78
CA ARG A 13 -4.82 -4.60 -4.50
C ARG A 13 -4.04 -5.92 -4.53
N LEU A 14 -4.67 -7.03 -4.90
CA LEU A 14 -4.08 -8.38 -4.74
C LEU A 14 -3.10 -8.81 -5.83
N ASP A 15 -3.33 -8.36 -7.06
CA ASP A 15 -2.64 -8.85 -8.26
C ASP A 15 -1.89 -7.74 -9.01
N ARG A 16 -0.96 -7.10 -8.29
CA ARG A 16 -0.09 -6.11 -8.91
C ARG A 16 1.17 -6.74 -9.50
N LEU A 17 1.40 -6.46 -10.79
CA LEU A 17 2.52 -6.97 -11.58
C LEU A 17 3.89 -6.55 -11.02
N VAL A 18 4.00 -5.33 -10.47
CA VAL A 18 5.25 -4.82 -9.89
C VAL A 18 5.29 -5.09 -8.39
N LYS A 19 6.10 -6.08 -8.01
CA LYS A 19 6.21 -6.56 -6.61
C LYS A 19 7.31 -5.87 -5.81
N PHE A 20 8.32 -5.35 -6.49
CA PHE A 20 9.53 -4.83 -5.87
C PHE A 20 9.67 -3.33 -6.10
N GLN A 21 9.97 -2.60 -5.04
CA GLN A 21 10.30 -1.17 -5.09
C GLN A 21 11.61 -0.95 -4.36
N TYR A 22 12.39 -0.01 -4.88
CA TYR A 22 13.69 0.33 -4.35
C TYR A 22 13.79 1.85 -4.24
N GLY A 23 14.45 2.31 -3.20
CA GLY A 23 14.75 3.72 -3.00
C GLY A 23 16.08 3.87 -2.28
N ARG A 24 16.82 4.93 -2.60
CA ARG A 24 18.02 5.29 -1.83
C ARG A 24 17.71 6.52 -0.99
N ALA A 25 17.94 6.41 0.31
CA ALA A 25 17.69 7.51 1.23
C ALA A 25 18.56 8.73 0.87
N ARG A 26 17.93 9.89 0.64
CA ARG A 26 18.62 11.14 0.27
C ARG A 26 19.10 11.92 1.50
N ALA A 27 18.53 11.64 2.66
CA ALA A 27 18.85 12.20 3.96
C ALA A 27 18.63 11.12 5.02
N ASP A 28 18.99 11.40 6.27
CA ASP A 28 18.53 10.61 7.41
C ASP A 28 17.03 10.87 7.60
N LEU A 29 16.22 9.81 7.69
CA LEU A 29 14.77 9.96 7.91
C LEU A 29 14.21 8.90 8.86
N PRO A 30 13.22 9.26 9.69
CA PRO A 30 12.41 8.27 10.36
C PRO A 30 11.49 7.58 9.34
N VAL A 31 11.35 6.26 9.47
CA VAL A 31 10.36 5.48 8.75
C VAL A 31 9.34 4.97 9.77
N GLU A 32 8.12 5.46 9.64
CA GLU A 32 7.00 5.03 10.46
C GLU A 32 6.35 3.78 9.85
N SER A 33 6.21 2.76 10.67
CA SER A 33 5.43 1.57 10.38
C SER A 33 4.51 1.30 11.58
N HIS A 34 4.19 0.05 11.87
CA HIS A 34 3.62 -0.26 13.18
C HIS A 34 4.62 -0.16 14.33
N ASP A 35 5.91 -0.10 13.99
CA ASP A 35 7.03 0.30 14.85
C ASP A 35 7.77 1.48 14.18
N THR A 36 8.72 2.08 14.88
CA THR A 36 9.53 3.20 14.36
C THR A 36 10.95 2.76 14.05
N TYR A 37 11.43 3.10 12.86
CA TYR A 37 12.80 2.84 12.41
C TYR A 37 13.47 4.12 11.96
N GLU A 38 14.80 4.17 12.00
CA GLU A 38 15.59 5.25 11.42
C GLU A 38 16.39 4.70 10.24
N VAL A 39 16.32 5.38 9.08
CA VAL A 39 17.10 5.06 7.88
C VAL A 39 18.09 6.18 7.64
N LYS A 40 19.37 5.84 7.47
CA LYS A 40 20.45 6.80 7.26
C LYS A 40 20.62 7.13 5.78
N LYS A 41 21.14 8.34 5.51
CA LYS A 41 21.46 8.82 4.17
C LYS A 41 22.35 7.82 3.43
N GLY A 42 21.94 7.46 2.22
CA GLY A 42 22.67 6.55 1.35
C GLY A 42 22.30 5.08 1.50
N GLU A 43 21.56 4.71 2.55
CA GLU A 43 21.03 3.35 2.71
C GLU A 43 20.02 3.00 1.62
N MET A 44 19.99 1.71 1.26
CA MET A 44 19.04 1.16 0.30
C MET A 44 17.79 0.71 1.06
N VAL A 45 16.64 1.26 0.67
CA VAL A 45 15.32 0.83 1.15
C VAL A 45 14.70 -0.07 0.11
N PHE A 46 14.22 -1.23 0.56
CA PHE A 46 13.55 -2.21 -0.27
C PHE A 46 12.13 -2.46 0.23
N GLY A 47 11.17 -2.42 -0.69
CA GLY A 47 9.78 -2.75 -0.44
C GLY A 47 9.35 -3.99 -1.19
N TYR A 48 8.97 -5.05 -0.47
CA TYR A 48 8.25 -6.19 -1.03
C TYR A 48 6.74 -5.98 -0.88
N ARG A 49 6.13 -5.48 -1.95
CA ARG A 49 4.74 -5.01 -1.94
C ARG A 49 3.71 -6.04 -1.49
N PRO A 50 3.78 -7.33 -1.88
CA PRO A 50 2.79 -8.33 -1.47
C PRO A 50 2.53 -8.43 0.03
N LEU A 51 3.48 -8.02 0.88
CA LEU A 51 3.29 -7.93 2.32
C LEU A 51 2.47 -6.70 2.71
N ALA A 52 2.76 -5.53 2.14
CA ALA A 52 2.04 -4.29 2.44
C ALA A 52 0.56 -4.35 2.01
N ILE A 53 0.27 -4.88 0.82
CA ILE A 53 -1.12 -5.01 0.32
C ILE A 53 -1.92 -6.08 1.07
N ARG A 54 -1.27 -6.96 1.84
CA ARG A 54 -1.89 -8.05 2.63
C ARG A 54 -1.68 -7.85 4.13
N ASP A 55 -1.42 -6.62 4.57
CA ASP A 55 -1.23 -6.33 6.00
C ASP A 55 -2.56 -6.52 6.76
N ALA A 56 -2.59 -7.49 7.68
CA ALA A 56 -3.77 -7.79 8.51
C ALA A 56 -4.12 -6.68 9.51
N ARG A 57 -3.18 -5.79 9.85
CA ARG A 57 -3.46 -4.62 10.70
C ARG A 57 -4.22 -3.54 9.94
N VAL A 58 -4.14 -3.54 8.60
CA VAL A 58 -4.89 -2.63 7.72
C VAL A 58 -6.17 -3.29 7.19
N PHE A 59 -6.04 -4.50 6.63
CA PHE A 59 -7.13 -5.19 5.92
C PHE A 59 -7.82 -6.28 6.74
N ARG A 60 -7.55 -6.34 8.06
CA ARG A 60 -8.18 -7.26 9.02
C ARG A 60 -7.87 -8.75 8.67
N PRO A 61 -8.54 -9.76 9.27
CA PRO A 61 -8.23 -11.16 8.98
C PRO A 61 -8.32 -11.58 7.50
N THR A 62 -9.11 -10.88 6.70
CA THR A 62 -9.29 -11.19 5.26
C THR A 62 -8.25 -10.54 4.35
N ALA A 63 -7.12 -10.06 4.89
CA ALA A 63 -6.11 -9.34 4.13
C ALA A 63 -5.50 -10.16 2.98
N GLY A 64 -5.42 -11.48 3.15
CA GLY A 64 -4.94 -12.40 2.11
C GLY A 64 -6.01 -12.81 1.08
N GLU A 65 -7.27 -12.45 1.30
CA GLU A 65 -8.43 -12.95 0.55
C GLU A 65 -8.99 -11.89 -0.40
N PHE A 66 -9.66 -12.33 -1.45
CA PHE A 66 -10.45 -11.47 -2.32
C PHE A 66 -11.81 -11.19 -1.68
N VAL A 67 -12.12 -9.91 -1.46
CA VAL A 67 -13.41 -9.43 -0.93
C VAL A 67 -13.94 -8.33 -1.86
N GLY A 68 -14.90 -8.69 -2.71
CA GLY A 68 -15.37 -7.84 -3.82
C GLY A 68 -16.01 -6.53 -3.37
N ASP A 69 -16.59 -6.48 -2.17
CA ASP A 69 -17.22 -5.30 -1.59
C ASP A 69 -16.32 -4.56 -0.58
N ARG A 70 -15.03 -4.91 -0.46
CA ARG A 70 -14.10 -4.34 0.54
C ARG A 70 -14.08 -2.82 0.54
N PHE A 71 -14.21 -2.20 -0.63
CA PHE A 71 -14.13 -0.75 -0.81
C PHE A 71 -15.49 -0.06 -0.97
N VAL A 72 -16.59 -0.77 -0.70
CA VAL A 72 -17.95 -0.23 -0.71
C VAL A 72 -18.26 0.49 0.62
N GLY A 73 -19.14 1.49 0.57
CA GLY A 73 -19.47 2.31 1.75
C GLY A 73 -18.39 3.31 2.16
N GLU A 74 -18.61 4.01 3.27
CA GLU A 74 -17.70 5.03 3.79
C GLU A 74 -16.40 4.40 4.34
N GLU A 75 -16.53 3.37 5.18
CA GLU A 75 -15.38 2.70 5.78
C GLU A 75 -14.49 2.01 4.74
N GLY A 76 -15.09 1.34 3.75
CA GLY A 76 -14.33 0.72 2.66
C GLY A 76 -13.55 1.73 1.83
N ARG A 77 -14.11 2.92 1.59
CA ARG A 77 -13.43 3.99 0.85
C ARG A 77 -12.17 4.49 1.55
N LYS A 78 -12.13 4.49 2.89
CA LYS A 78 -10.93 4.88 3.66
C LYS A 78 -9.75 3.94 3.37
N LEU A 79 -10.01 2.68 3.01
CA LEU A 79 -8.96 1.72 2.66
C LEU A 79 -8.30 1.96 1.30
N LEU A 80 -8.93 2.74 0.40
CA LEU A 80 -8.37 3.05 -0.92
C LEU A 80 -7.06 3.83 -0.83
N TRP A 81 -6.89 4.63 0.21
CA TRP A 81 -5.64 5.37 0.44
C TRP A 81 -4.42 4.43 0.44
N TYR A 82 -4.53 3.28 1.11
CA TYR A 82 -3.46 2.28 1.14
C TYR A 82 -3.20 1.61 -0.21
N VAL A 83 -4.17 1.58 -1.13
CA VAL A 83 -4.00 1.00 -2.47
C VAL A 83 -3.40 2.03 -3.43
N VAL A 84 -3.81 3.30 -3.33
CA VAL A 84 -3.34 4.42 -4.17
C VAL A 84 -1.89 4.78 -3.87
N GLN A 85 -1.49 4.85 -2.60
CA GLN A 85 -0.10 5.15 -2.23
C GLN A 85 0.89 4.13 -2.81
N GLN A 86 0.44 2.87 -2.94
CA GLN A 86 1.24 1.84 -3.57
C GLN A 86 1.37 2.10 -5.08
N GLN A 87 0.47 2.81 -5.75
CA GLN A 87 0.63 3.09 -7.18
C GLN A 87 1.86 3.98 -7.47
N GLY A 88 2.43 4.62 -6.43
CA GLY A 88 3.40 5.69 -6.54
C GLY A 88 2.64 6.97 -6.86
N ASP A 89 2.70 7.95 -5.97
CA ASP A 89 2.23 9.28 -6.32
C ASP A 89 3.19 9.81 -7.38
N ARG A 90 2.67 10.27 -8.53
CA ARG A 90 3.49 10.99 -9.51
C ARG A 90 3.71 12.41 -8.98
N HIS A 91 4.43 12.53 -7.88
CA HIS A 91 5.05 13.78 -7.47
C HIS A 91 6.48 13.76 -7.99
N ASP A 92 6.63 14.19 -9.25
CA ASP A 92 7.86 14.80 -9.74
C ASP A 92 7.62 16.32 -9.81
N GLU A 93 8.70 17.06 -9.61
CA GLU A 93 8.85 18.53 -9.56
C GLU A 93 8.43 19.22 -8.25
N ARG A 94 9.34 19.21 -7.27
CA ARG A 94 9.98 20.43 -6.73
C ARG A 94 11.35 20.11 -6.12
#